data_AF-A0A2K8P487-F1
#
_entry.id   AF-A0A2K8P487-F1
#
_cell.length_a   1.000
_cell.length_b   1.000
_cell.length_c   1.000
_cell.angle_alpha   90.00
_cell.angle_beta   90.00
_cell.angle_gamma   90.00
#
_symmetry.space_group_name_H-M   'P 1'
#
loop_
_entity.id
_entity.type
_entity.pdbx_description
1 polymer ?
#
loop_
_entity_poly.entity_id
_entity_poly.type
_entity_poly.pdbx_seq_one_letter_code
_entity_poly.pdbx_strand_id
1 'polypeptide(L)'
;MKKSIKIETRILITVELISALCGTIGIIQGMLSLLSLSSKTWGEADPEASFIFTVLTVCFDAISTATAIIAFKYGGIILKRKYEKGLKILPLEKFANRLDLYSFFFGLAGLILSILSLFFLFDFMKSNTGSEVATMLSIVCDSVSAAIVIWVVKIMLKISYLEHQMKKGKSKTK
;
A
#
# COMPACT_ATOMS: atom_id res chain seq x y z
N MET A 1 2.29 18.77 -22.73
CA MET A 1 1.99 19.64 -21.57
C MET A 1 2.93 19.29 -20.41
N LYS A 2 3.91 20.14 -20.04
CA LYS A 2 4.81 19.85 -18.90
C LYS A 2 4.02 20.00 -17.58
N LYS A 3 3.64 18.88 -16.95
CA LYS A 3 3.01 18.90 -15.61
C LYS A 3 3.98 19.56 -14.62
N SER A 4 3.46 20.36 -13.68
CA SER A 4 4.30 20.97 -12.66
C SER A 4 4.70 19.92 -11.61
N ILE A 5 5.92 19.99 -11.06
CA ILE A 5 6.39 19.09 -9.99
C ILE A 5 5.40 19.08 -8.81
N LYS A 6 4.78 20.23 -8.51
CA LYS A 6 3.76 20.36 -7.47
C LYS A 6 2.51 19.50 -7.74
N ILE A 7 2.07 19.41 -9.00
CA ILE A 7 0.95 18.55 -9.39
C ILE A 7 1.35 17.09 -9.23
N GLU A 8 2.56 16.72 -9.65
CA GLU A 8 3.06 15.35 -9.55
C GLU A 8 3.21 14.89 -8.10
N THR A 9 3.71 15.76 -7.20
CA THR A 9 3.76 15.47 -5.76
C THR A 9 2.37 15.26 -5.16
N ARG A 10 1.37 16.04 -5.59
CA ARG A 10 -0.02 15.85 -5.13
C ARG A 10 -0.59 14.52 -5.62
N ILE A 11 -0.32 14.16 -6.88
CA ILE A 11 -0.72 12.87 -7.45
C ILE A 11 -0.06 11.73 -6.67
N LEU A 12 1.25 11.81 -6.41
CA LEU A 12 1.99 10.84 -5.62
C LEU A 12 1.35 10.62 -4.24
N ILE A 13 1.14 11.69 -3.47
CA ILE A 13 0.50 11.61 -2.14
C ILE A 13 -0.90 10.99 -2.23
N THR A 14 -1.68 11.35 -3.27
CA THR A 14 -3.03 10.80 -3.45
C THR A 14 -2.99 9.31 -3.73
N VAL A 15 -2.07 8.86 -4.58
CA VAL A 15 -1.87 7.44 -4.91
C VAL A 15 -1.40 6.65 -3.70
N GLU A 16 -0.48 7.19 -2.90
CA GLU A 16 -0.05 6.58 -1.63
C GLU A 16 -1.22 6.45 -0.63
N LEU A 17 -2.07 7.48 -0.51
CA LEU A 17 -3.25 7.41 0.36
C LEU A 17 -4.25 6.35 -0.09
N ILE A 18 -4.47 6.21 -1.41
CA ILE A 18 -5.32 5.15 -1.97
C ILE A 18 -4.71 3.78 -1.67
N SER A 19 -3.40 3.62 -1.88
CA SER A 19 -2.68 2.38 -1.58
C SER A 19 -2.83 1.99 -0.11
N ALA A 20 -2.59 2.92 0.82
CA ALA A 20 -2.75 2.68 2.25
C ALA A 20 -4.18 2.32 2.64
N LEU A 21 -5.18 3.00 2.07
CA LEU A 21 -6.60 2.74 2.33
C LEU A 21 -6.98 1.34 1.84
N CYS A 22 -6.65 1.00 0.59
CA CYS A 22 -6.94 -0.31 0.02
C CYS A 22 -6.22 -1.43 0.78
N GLY A 23 -4.93 -1.27 1.10
CA GLY A 23 -4.19 -2.26 1.89
C GLY A 23 -4.78 -2.46 3.28
N THR A 24 -5.23 -1.39 3.94
CA THR A 24 -5.90 -1.50 5.25
C THR A 24 -7.23 -2.25 5.15
N ILE A 25 -8.01 -2.00 4.11
CA ILE A 25 -9.28 -2.72 3.87
C ILE A 25 -9.00 -4.20 3.59
N GLY A 26 -7.98 -4.52 2.77
CA GLY A 26 -7.55 -5.90 2.49
C GLY A 26 -7.15 -6.65 3.76
N ILE A 27 -6.36 -6.02 4.65
CA ILE A 27 -6.00 -6.59 5.95
C ILE A 27 -7.25 -6.89 6.80
N ILE A 28 -8.20 -5.96 6.87
CA ILE A 28 -9.44 -6.15 7.63
C ILE A 28 -10.24 -7.33 7.07
N GLN A 29 -10.36 -7.42 5.74
CA GLN A 29 -11.07 -8.53 5.08
C GLN A 29 -10.35 -9.87 5.27
N GLY A 30 -9.02 -9.89 5.22
CA GLY A 30 -8.23 -11.09 5.53
C GLY A 30 -8.47 -11.57 6.97
N MET A 31 -8.51 -10.65 7.94
CA MET A 31 -8.87 -10.99 9.32
C MET A 31 -10.30 -11.53 9.41
N LEU A 32 -11.27 -10.90 8.73
CA LEU A 32 -12.66 -11.37 8.71
C LEU A 32 -12.79 -12.76 8.08
N SER A 33 -12.02 -13.07 7.03
CA SER A 33 -11.92 -14.41 6.46
C SER A 33 -11.45 -15.43 7.50
N LEU A 34 -10.36 -15.16 8.22
CA LEU A 34 -9.89 -16.04 9.30
C LEU A 34 -10.93 -16.22 10.40
N LEU A 35 -11.60 -15.14 10.80
CA LEU A 35 -12.63 -15.20 11.83
C LEU A 35 -13.83 -16.03 11.37
N SER A 36 -14.25 -15.94 10.11
CA SER A 36 -15.37 -16.74 9.57
C SER A 36 -15.11 -18.24 9.52
N LEU A 37 -13.84 -18.66 9.42
CA LEU A 37 -13.46 -20.07 9.55
C LEU A 37 -13.44 -20.55 11.02
N SER A 38 -13.45 -19.63 11.98
CA SER A 38 -13.40 -19.94 13.40
C SER A 38 -14.80 -20.08 14.01
N SER A 39 -15.17 -21.30 14.38
CA SER A 39 -16.40 -21.60 15.13
C SER A 39 -16.48 -20.86 16.48
N LYS A 40 -15.33 -20.45 17.05
CA LYS A 40 -15.30 -19.70 18.32
C LYS A 40 -15.79 -18.26 18.20
N THR A 41 -15.79 -17.68 16.99
CA THR A 41 -16.13 -16.27 16.79
C THR A 41 -17.56 -16.09 16.28
N TRP A 42 -18.03 -16.98 15.40
CA TRP A 42 -19.34 -16.87 14.73
C TRP A 42 -20.33 -17.99 15.10
N GLY A 43 -19.99 -18.84 16.06
CA GLY A 43 -20.80 -20.00 16.45
C GLY A 43 -20.55 -21.20 15.54
N GLU A 44 -20.96 -21.10 14.27
CA GLU A 44 -20.60 -22.05 13.21
C GLU A 44 -19.59 -21.44 12.26
N ALA A 45 -18.69 -22.27 11.73
CA ALA A 45 -17.77 -21.83 10.68
C ALA A 45 -18.57 -21.58 9.40
N ASP A 46 -18.29 -20.45 8.74
CA ASP A 46 -18.94 -20.02 7.50
C ASP A 46 -17.89 -19.95 6.36
N PRO A 47 -17.70 -21.06 5.61
CA PRO A 47 -16.77 -21.10 4.49
C PRO A 47 -17.16 -20.18 3.34
N GLU A 48 -18.46 -19.88 3.17
CA GLU A 48 -18.96 -19.01 2.11
C GLU A 48 -18.57 -17.55 2.40
N ALA A 49 -18.79 -17.10 3.64
CA ALA A 49 -18.31 -15.79 4.09
C ALA A 49 -16.78 -15.70 3.97
N SER A 50 -16.05 -16.76 4.36
CA SER A 50 -14.59 -16.78 4.20
C SER A 50 -14.16 -16.62 2.76
N PHE A 51 -14.83 -17.30 1.83
CA PHE A 51 -14.56 -17.19 0.41
C PHE A 51 -14.80 -15.76 -0.10
N ILE A 52 -15.95 -15.16 0.25
CA ILE A 52 -16.28 -13.78 -0.14
C ILE A 52 -15.23 -12.80 0.40
N PHE A 53 -14.88 -12.90 1.69
CA PHE A 53 -13.87 -12.04 2.28
C PHE A 53 -12.50 -12.22 1.62
N THR A 54 -12.10 -13.46 1.30
CA THR A 54 -10.83 -13.74 0.61
C THR A 54 -10.81 -13.14 -0.80
N VAL A 55 -11.90 -13.24 -1.57
CA VAL A 55 -12.02 -12.61 -2.89
C VAL A 55 -11.86 -11.10 -2.78
N LEU A 56 -12.55 -10.47 -1.82
CA LEU A 56 -12.44 -9.04 -1.60
C LEU A 56 -11.01 -8.63 -1.20
N THR A 57 -10.36 -9.39 -0.30
CA THR A 57 -8.96 -9.19 0.09
C THR A 57 -8.06 -9.15 -1.15
N VAL A 58 -8.16 -10.17 -2.01
CA VAL A 58 -7.38 -10.23 -3.26
C VAL A 58 -7.61 -9.00 -4.13
N CYS A 59 -8.86 -8.54 -4.29
CA CYS A 59 -9.17 -7.34 -5.06
C CYS A 59 -8.53 -6.08 -4.46
N PHE A 60 -8.63 -5.87 -3.15
CA PHE A 60 -8.08 -4.69 -2.48
C PHE A 60 -6.54 -4.72 -2.43
N ASP A 61 -5.92 -5.88 -2.22
CA ASP A 61 -4.46 -6.08 -2.27
C ASP A 61 -3.91 -5.82 -3.66
N ALA A 62 -4.64 -6.24 -4.71
CA ALA A 62 -4.25 -5.97 -6.09
C ALA A 62 -4.26 -4.47 -6.39
N ILE A 63 -5.29 -3.73 -5.96
CA ILE A 63 -5.37 -2.27 -6.11
C ILE A 63 -4.27 -1.60 -5.28
N SER A 64 -4.05 -2.03 -4.05
CA SER A 64 -3.01 -1.52 -3.16
C SER A 64 -1.60 -1.68 -3.76
N THR A 65 -1.30 -2.86 -4.27
CA THR A 65 -0.02 -3.20 -4.90
C THR A 65 0.18 -2.44 -6.21
N ALA A 66 -0.86 -2.35 -7.04
CA ALA A 66 -0.81 -1.59 -8.29
C ALA A 66 -0.58 -0.09 -8.04
N THR A 67 -1.22 0.47 -7.01
CA THR A 67 -1.03 1.87 -6.64
C THR A 67 0.34 2.13 -6.03
N ALA A 68 0.91 1.20 -5.24
CA ALA A 68 2.27 1.31 -4.71
C ALA A 68 3.34 1.39 -5.82
N ILE A 69 3.25 0.55 -6.86
CA ILE A 69 4.21 0.63 -7.99
C ILE A 69 4.02 1.90 -8.82
N ILE A 70 2.80 2.42 -8.91
CA ILE A 70 2.53 3.71 -9.55
C ILE A 70 3.16 4.84 -8.72
N ALA A 71 3.03 4.82 -7.39
CA ALA A 71 3.67 5.78 -6.49
C ALA A 71 5.18 5.81 -6.69
N PHE A 72 5.84 4.65 -6.66
CA PHE A 72 7.27 4.51 -6.95
C PHE A 72 7.67 5.15 -8.30
N LYS A 73 6.89 4.89 -9.36
CA LYS A 73 7.16 5.48 -10.69
C LYS A 73 7.03 7.02 -10.66
N TYR A 74 6.02 7.55 -9.98
CA TYR A 74 5.83 9.00 -9.85
C TYR A 74 6.93 9.65 -9.01
N GLY A 75 7.35 9.02 -7.91
CA GLY A 75 8.47 9.49 -7.10
C GLY A 75 9.77 9.55 -7.93
N GLY A 76 10.04 8.51 -8.73
CA GLY A 76 11.17 8.50 -9.68
C GLY A 76 11.11 9.64 -10.71
N ILE A 77 9.93 9.91 -11.28
CA ILE A 77 9.72 11.03 -12.22
C ILE A 77 9.99 12.38 -11.55
N ILE A 78 9.52 12.58 -10.31
CA ILE A 78 9.75 13.81 -9.55
C ILE A 78 11.24 14.02 -9.31
N LEU A 79 11.96 12.97 -8.87
CA LEU A 79 13.40 13.02 -8.63
C LEU A 79 14.17 13.37 -9.90
N LYS A 80 13.85 12.71 -11.03
CA LYS A 80 14.48 12.99 -12.33
C LYS A 80 14.26 14.44 -12.76
N ARG A 81 13.04 14.96 -12.63
CA ARG A 81 12.73 16.35 -12.99
C ARG A 81 13.34 17.39 -12.06
N LYS A 82 13.46 17.10 -10.76
CA LYS A 82 14.19 17.98 -9.84
C LYS A 82 15.66 18.06 -10.25
N TYR A 83 16.26 16.93 -10.61
CA TYR A 83 17.63 16.88 -11.12
C TYR A 83 17.80 17.70 -12.42
N GLU A 84 16.95 17.47 -13.43
CA GLU A 84 16.98 18.20 -14.71
C GLU A 84 16.82 19.73 -14.55
N LYS A 85 16.12 20.18 -13.50
CA LYS A 85 15.90 21.60 -13.20
C LYS A 85 16.92 22.20 -12.23
N GLY A 86 17.95 21.45 -11.82
CA GLY A 86 18.92 21.89 -10.82
C GLY A 86 18.32 22.16 -9.44
N LEU A 87 17.16 21.56 -9.12
CA LEU A 87 16.51 21.71 -7.83
C LEU A 87 17.17 20.80 -6.80
N LYS A 88 17.29 21.27 -5.55
CA LYS A 88 17.80 20.47 -4.44
C LYS A 88 16.89 19.27 -4.19
N ILE A 89 17.44 18.07 -4.27
CA ILE A 89 16.78 16.81 -3.90
C ILE A 89 17.15 16.49 -2.47
N LEU A 90 16.16 16.33 -1.59
CA LEU A 90 16.40 15.96 -0.20
C LEU A 90 16.70 14.46 -0.07
N PRO A 91 17.60 14.03 0.83
CA PRO A 91 17.83 12.61 1.08
C PRO A 91 16.55 11.85 1.47
N LEU A 92 15.65 12.52 2.20
CA LEU A 92 14.34 11.98 2.59
C LEU A 92 13.44 11.65 1.39
N GLU A 93 13.53 12.39 0.27
CA GLU A 93 12.75 12.09 -0.95
C GLU A 93 13.24 10.81 -1.61
N LYS A 94 14.56 10.62 -1.66
CA LYS A 94 15.15 9.37 -2.19
C LYS A 94 14.81 8.19 -1.30
N PHE A 95 14.80 8.40 0.01
CA PHE A 95 14.45 7.38 0.99
C PHE A 95 12.96 7.00 0.88
N ALA A 96 12.06 7.97 0.83
CA ALA A 96 10.61 7.78 0.58
C ALA A 96 10.38 6.94 -0.68
N ASN A 97 11.00 7.30 -1.80
CA ASN A 97 10.87 6.54 -3.05
C ASN A 97 11.44 5.12 -2.96
N ARG A 98 12.44 4.85 -2.10
CA ARG A 98 12.91 3.46 -1.87
C ARG A 98 11.92 2.67 -1.01
N LEU A 99 11.32 3.32 -0.02
CA LEU A 99 10.29 2.72 0.81
C LEU A 99 9.06 2.32 -0.02
N ASP A 100 8.63 3.13 -1.00
CA ASP A 100 7.55 2.75 -1.93
C ASP A 100 7.83 1.43 -2.65
N LEU A 101 9.08 1.21 -3.07
CA LEU A 101 9.48 -0.04 -3.72
C LEU A 101 9.43 -1.23 -2.74
N TYR A 102 9.86 -1.04 -1.50
CA TYR A 102 9.77 -2.09 -0.48
C TYR A 102 8.31 -2.42 -0.13
N SER A 103 7.47 -1.40 0.03
CA SER A 103 6.02 -1.59 0.20
C SER A 103 5.43 -2.39 -0.97
N PHE A 104 5.78 -2.06 -2.21
CA PHE A 104 5.34 -2.84 -3.36
C PHE A 104 5.71 -4.33 -3.26
N PHE A 105 6.95 -4.66 -2.87
CA PHE A 105 7.35 -6.06 -2.73
C PHE A 105 6.62 -6.79 -1.60
N PHE A 106 6.40 -6.13 -0.46
CA PHE A 106 5.60 -6.70 0.63
C PHE A 106 4.13 -6.90 0.22
N GLY A 107 3.51 -5.90 -0.44
CA GLY A 107 2.14 -6.02 -0.95
C GLY A 107 2.01 -7.08 -2.05
N LEU A 108 3.01 -7.23 -2.92
CA LEU A 108 3.01 -8.29 -3.93
C LEU A 108 3.12 -9.68 -3.29
N ALA A 109 3.95 -9.83 -2.26
CA ALA A 109 4.04 -11.08 -1.51
C ALA A 109 2.71 -11.41 -0.81
N GLY A 110 2.07 -10.41 -0.18
CA GLY A 110 0.73 -10.55 0.40
C GLY A 110 -0.30 -10.97 -0.64
N LEU A 111 -0.38 -10.26 -1.76
CA LEU A 111 -1.28 -10.59 -2.88
C LEU A 111 -1.11 -12.04 -3.39
N ILE A 112 0.13 -12.51 -3.54
CA ILE A 112 0.39 -13.89 -3.97
C ILE A 112 -0.14 -14.88 -2.93
N LEU A 113 0.04 -14.59 -1.64
CA LEU A 113 -0.45 -15.41 -0.54
C LEU A 113 -1.99 -15.37 -0.41
N SER A 114 -2.64 -14.22 -0.64
CA SER A 114 -4.10 -14.13 -0.64
C SER A 114 -4.73 -14.85 -1.83
N ILE A 115 -4.10 -14.82 -3.02
CA ILE A 115 -4.49 -15.66 -4.17
C ILE A 115 -4.29 -17.15 -3.84
N LEU A 116 -3.20 -17.51 -3.18
CA LEU A 116 -2.94 -18.89 -2.78
C LEU A 116 -3.97 -19.38 -1.74
N SER A 117 -4.34 -18.53 -0.78
CA SER A 117 -5.43 -18.79 0.17
C SER A 117 -6.74 -19.05 -0.56
N LEU A 118 -7.07 -18.26 -1.58
CA LEU A 118 -8.25 -18.48 -2.41
C LEU A 118 -8.19 -19.84 -3.14
N PHE A 119 -7.03 -20.25 -3.65
CA PHE A 119 -6.87 -21.58 -4.27
C PHE A 119 -7.13 -22.73 -3.29
N PHE A 120 -6.71 -22.61 -2.02
CA PHE A 120 -6.98 -23.62 -1.00
C PHE A 120 -8.47 -23.78 -0.64
N LEU A 121 -9.28 -22.75 -0.89
CA LEU A 121 -10.73 -22.78 -0.65
C LEU A 121 -11.52 -23.45 -1.78
N PHE A 122 -10.94 -23.63 -2.98
CA PHE A 122 -11.60 -24.37 -4.06
C PHE A 122 -11.56 -25.89 -3.81
N ASP A 123 -12.57 -26.58 -4.34
CA ASP A 123 -12.76 -28.03 -4.17
C ASP A 123 -11.59 -28.90 -4.65
N PHE A 124 -10.72 -28.39 -5.54
CA PHE A 124 -9.59 -29.15 -6.06
C PHE A 124 -8.39 -29.23 -5.08
N MET A 125 -8.25 -28.29 -4.14
CA MET A 125 -7.19 -28.31 -3.10
C MET A 125 -7.74 -28.56 -1.70
N LYS A 126 -8.89 -27.95 -1.37
CA LYS A 126 -9.69 -28.16 -0.16
C LYS A 126 -8.87 -28.34 1.13
N SER A 127 -8.10 -27.31 1.49
CA SER A 127 -7.31 -27.30 2.71
C SER A 127 -7.58 -26.05 3.54
N ASN A 128 -8.44 -26.17 4.55
CA ASN A 128 -8.73 -25.07 5.46
C ASN A 128 -7.47 -24.58 6.19
N THR A 129 -6.63 -25.52 6.66
CA THR A 129 -5.34 -25.18 7.29
C THR A 129 -4.37 -24.49 6.32
N GLY A 130 -4.34 -24.92 5.05
CA GLY A 130 -3.54 -24.26 4.02
C GLY A 130 -4.01 -22.82 3.77
N SER A 131 -5.33 -22.62 3.67
CA SER A 131 -5.93 -21.29 3.56
C SER A 131 -5.58 -20.42 4.75
N GLU A 132 -5.81 -20.88 5.99
CA GLU A 132 -5.54 -20.14 7.22
C GLU A 132 -4.08 -19.67 7.31
N VAL A 133 -3.12 -20.55 7.05
CA VAL A 133 -1.69 -20.20 7.09
C VAL A 133 -1.35 -19.18 6.00
N ALA A 134 -1.87 -19.37 4.78
CA ALA A 134 -1.66 -18.42 3.68
C ALA A 134 -2.27 -17.04 4.01
N THR A 135 -3.49 -16.99 4.55
CA THR A 135 -4.14 -15.74 4.95
C THR A 135 -3.38 -15.04 6.08
N MET A 136 -2.90 -15.77 7.10
CA MET A 136 -2.11 -15.18 8.18
C MET A 136 -0.81 -14.55 7.66
N LEU A 137 -0.09 -15.25 6.80
CA LEU A 137 1.14 -14.72 6.20
C LEU A 137 0.85 -13.52 5.29
N SER A 138 -0.24 -13.56 4.53
CA SER A 138 -0.71 -12.43 3.72
C SER A 138 -0.91 -11.20 4.60
N ILE A 139 -1.73 -11.31 5.65
CA ILE A 139 -2.03 -10.22 6.59
C ILE A 139 -0.75 -9.58 7.15
N VAL A 140 0.25 -10.40 7.51
CA VAL A 140 1.53 -9.89 8.01
C VAL A 140 2.26 -9.08 6.94
N CYS A 141 2.39 -9.61 5.72
CA CYS A 141 3.00 -8.90 4.60
C CYS A 141 2.27 -7.60 4.25
N ASP A 142 0.93 -7.65 4.16
CA ASP A 142 0.10 -6.49 3.84
C ASP A 142 0.17 -5.44 4.95
N SER A 143 0.23 -5.84 6.22
CA SER A 143 0.41 -4.94 7.36
C SER A 143 1.75 -4.22 7.32
N VAL A 144 2.84 -4.93 7.01
CA VAL A 144 4.16 -4.31 6.82
C VAL A 144 4.13 -3.34 5.64
N SER A 145 3.52 -3.73 4.52
CA SER A 145 3.36 -2.84 3.36
C SER A 145 2.60 -1.57 3.73
N ALA A 146 1.42 -1.69 4.34
CA ALA A 146 0.58 -0.55 4.73
C ALA A 146 1.31 0.39 5.72
N ALA A 147 2.04 -0.16 6.69
CA ALA A 147 2.84 0.62 7.62
C ALA A 147 3.93 1.44 6.91
N ILE A 148 4.59 0.85 5.91
CA ILE A 148 5.58 1.55 5.08
C ILE A 148 4.89 2.69 4.30
N VAL A 149 3.78 2.45 3.62
CA VAL A 149 3.06 3.49 2.86
C VAL A 149 2.63 4.65 3.77
N ILE A 150 2.06 4.36 4.94
CA ILE A 150 1.67 5.40 5.92
C ILE A 150 2.89 6.23 6.33
N TRP A 151 4.07 5.60 6.47
CA TRP A 151 5.29 6.31 6.78
C TRP A 151 5.77 7.18 5.61
N VAL A 152 5.70 6.70 4.38
CA VAL A 152 6.02 7.50 3.18
C VAL A 152 5.13 8.73 3.10
N VAL A 153 3.81 8.58 3.28
CA VAL A 153 2.86 9.72 3.31
C VAL A 153 3.28 10.76 4.34
N LYS A 154 3.65 10.33 5.56
CA LYS A 154 4.13 11.25 6.61
C LYS A 154 5.41 11.99 6.18
N ILE A 155 6.36 11.31 5.54
CA ILE A 155 7.59 11.93 5.02
C ILE A 155 7.24 12.97 3.95
N MET A 156 6.38 12.61 2.99
CA MET A 156 6.01 13.47 1.86
C MET A 156 5.23 14.71 2.30
N LEU A 157 4.34 14.59 3.29
CA LEU A 157 3.65 15.72 3.91
C LEU A 157 4.62 16.64 4.66
N LYS A 158 5.56 16.08 5.42
CA LYS A 158 6.59 16.86 6.13
C LYS A 158 7.46 17.66 5.16
N ILE A 159 7.89 17.03 4.06
CA ILE A 159 8.68 17.70 3.01
C ILE A 159 7.88 18.84 2.37
N SER A 160 6.63 18.57 2.00
CA SER A 160 5.73 19.57 1.40
C SER A 160 5.51 20.78 2.32
N TYR A 161 5.39 20.54 3.63
CA TYR A 161 5.28 21.61 4.63
C TYR A 161 6.55 22.46 4.74
N LEU A 162 7.72 21.82 4.81
CA LEU A 162 9.02 22.51 4.87
C LEU A 162 9.27 23.37 3.63
N GLU A 163 8.99 22.85 2.42
CA GLU A 163 9.09 23.60 1.17
C GLU A 163 8.19 24.84 1.16
N HIS A 164 7.00 24.74 1.78
CA HIS A 164 6.07 25.86 1.89
C HIS A 164 6.55 26.94 2.87
N GLN A 165 7.11 26.54 4.03
CA GLN A 165 7.67 27.48 5.01
C GLN A 165 8.88 28.26 4.46
N MET A 166 9.78 27.57 3.74
CA MET A 166 10.93 28.23 3.10
C MET A 166 10.52 29.29 2.07
N LYS A 167 9.39 29.10 1.37
CA LYS A 167 8.86 30.10 0.43
C LYS A 167 8.25 31.31 1.14
N LYS A 168 7.52 31.10 2.24
CA LYS A 168 6.95 32.18 3.05
C LYS A 168 8.04 33.04 3.72
N GLY A 169 9.12 32.42 4.19
CA GLY A 169 10.27 33.14 4.77
C GLY A 169 10.95 34.08 3.76
N LYS A 170 11.19 33.62 2.54
CA LYS A 170 11.77 34.44 1.45
C LYS A 170 10.86 35.56 0.95
N SER A 171 9.55 35.45 1.14
CA SER A 171 8.59 36.49 0.77
C SER A 171 8.50 37.63 1.77
N LYS A 172 8.95 37.44 3.02
CA LYS A 172 8.96 38.47 4.06
C LYS A 172 10.26 39.29 4.11
N THR A 173 11.27 38.90 3.33
CA THR A 173 12.59 39.54 3.26
C THR A 173 12.80 40.35 1.97
N LYS A 174 11.74 40.57 1.21
CA LYS A 174 11.67 41.53 0.10
C LYS A 174 10.74 42.66 0.50
#